data_AF-A0A8I6GCX1-F1
#
_entry.id   AF-A0A8I6GCX1-F1
#
_cell.length_a   1.000
_cell.length_b   1.000
_cell.length_c   1.000
_cell.angle_alpha   90.00
_cell.angle_beta   90.00
_cell.angle_gamma   90.00
#
_symmetry.space_group_name_H-M   'P 1'
#
loop_
_entity.id
_entity.type
_entity.pdbx_description
1 polymer ?
#
loop_
_entity_poly.entity_id
_entity_poly.type
_entity_poly.pdbx_seq_one_letter_code
_entity_poly.pdbx_strand_id
1 'polypeptide(L)'
;MSGYTPDEKLRLQQLRELRRRWLKDQELSPREPVLPPRRMWPLERFWNNFLRDRALWKYMTKPYAIVGTKPRIFPGDTILETGEVIPPMRDFPDKHH
;
A
#
# COMPACT_ATOMS: atom_id res chain seq x y z
N MET A 1 -30.15 -17.14 51.91
CA MET A 1 -29.06 -16.53 51.14
C MET A 1 -28.40 -15.47 52.00
N SER A 2 -27.38 -15.84 52.78
CA SER A 2 -26.65 -14.87 53.59
C SER A 2 -25.84 -13.99 52.63
N GLY A 3 -26.22 -12.72 52.55
CA GLY A 3 -25.47 -11.71 51.79
C GLY A 3 -24.29 -11.17 52.59
N TYR A 4 -23.41 -10.45 51.90
CA TYR A 4 -22.18 -9.86 52.45
C TYR A 4 -22.38 -9.12 53.78
N THR A 5 -21.45 -9.32 54.70
CA THR A 5 -21.39 -8.59 55.97
C THR A 5 -21.05 -7.11 55.75
N PRO A 6 -21.33 -6.20 56.70
CA PRO A 6 -21.04 -4.77 56.53
C PRO A 6 -19.56 -4.47 56.22
N ASP A 7 -18.64 -5.17 56.89
CA ASP A 7 -17.20 -5.02 56.65
C ASP A 7 -16.77 -5.55 55.28
N GLU A 8 -17.36 -6.66 54.83
CA GLU A 8 -17.13 -7.19 53.48
C GLU A 8 -17.60 -6.19 52.40
N LYS A 9 -18.74 -5.53 52.62
CA LYS A 9 -19.24 -4.49 51.71
C LYS A 9 -18.29 -3.29 51.68
N LEU A 10 -17.81 -2.84 52.84
CA LEU A 10 -16.85 -1.74 52.94
C LEU A 10 -15.54 -2.09 52.22
N ARG A 11 -15.01 -3.29 52.43
CA ARG A 11 -13.80 -3.79 51.77
C ARG A 11 -13.99 -3.89 50.26
N LEU A 12 -15.12 -4.41 49.79
CA LEU A 12 -15.43 -4.50 48.36
C LEU A 12 -15.56 -3.11 47.72
N GLN A 13 -16.12 -2.13 48.43
CA GLN A 13 -16.20 -0.75 47.97
C GLN A 13 -14.81 -0.13 47.82
N GLN A 14 -13.94 -0.29 48.82
CA GLN A 14 -12.56 0.17 48.78
C GLN A 14 -11.78 -0.45 47.61
N LEU A 15 -11.91 -1.77 47.41
CA LEU A 15 -11.28 -2.48 46.28
C LEU A 15 -11.84 -2.00 44.93
N ARG A 16 -13.13 -1.71 44.84
CA ARG A 16 -13.76 -1.15 43.63
C ARG A 16 -13.21 0.22 43.27
N GLU A 17 -13.01 1.09 44.25
CA GLU A 17 -12.44 2.42 44.05
C GLU A 17 -11.00 2.35 43.56
N LEU A 18 -10.17 1.53 44.20
CA LEU A 18 -8.79 1.30 43.77
C LEU A 18 -8.74 0.71 42.36
N ARG A 19 -9.63 -0.24 42.04
CA ARG A 19 -9.69 -0.86 40.72
C ARG A 19 -10.09 0.13 39.64
N ARG A 20 -11.04 1.04 39.91
CA ARG A 20 -11.45 2.07 38.94
C ARG A 20 -10.33 3.06 38.65
N ARG A 21 -9.60 3.50 39.68
CA ARG A 21 -8.43 4.39 39.51
C ARG A 21 -7.33 3.70 38.71
N TRP A 22 -7.00 2.46 39.07
CA TRP A 22 -6.02 1.66 38.33
C TRP A 22 -6.38 1.50 36.85
N LEU A 23 -7.63 1.16 36.54
CA LEU A 23 -8.09 1.01 35.16
C LEU A 23 -8.02 2.32 34.37
N LYS A 24 -8.30 3.45 35.02
CA LYS A 24 -8.17 4.78 34.43
C LYS A 24 -6.70 5.12 34.13
N ASP A 25 -5.78 4.74 35.00
CA ASP A 25 -4.34 4.94 34.79
C ASP A 25 -3.76 4.03 33.69
N GLN A 26 -4.48 2.97 33.31
CA GLN A 26 -4.14 2.12 32.16
C GLN A 26 -4.64 2.69 30.82
N GLU A 27 -5.50 3.72 30.83
CA GLU A 27 -5.86 4.43 29.60
C GLU A 27 -4.64 5.22 29.12
N LEU A 28 -3.91 4.66 28.15
CA LEU A 28 -2.76 5.33 27.57
C LEU A 28 -3.18 6.67 26.97
N SER A 29 -2.44 7.73 27.32
CA SER A 29 -2.50 8.99 26.59
C SER A 29 -2.14 8.73 25.12
N PRO A 30 -2.70 9.49 24.15
CA PRO A 30 -2.34 9.38 22.72
C PRO A 30 -0.85 9.57 22.43
N ARG A 31 -0.08 10.02 23.43
CA ARG A 31 1.38 10.12 23.38
C ARG A 31 1.99 8.74 23.54
N GLU A 32 2.05 8.04 22.42
CA GLU A 32 2.94 6.90 22.25
C GLU A 32 4.40 7.34 22.50
N PRO A 33 5.23 6.52 23.17
CA PRO A 33 6.67 6.68 23.10
C PRO A 33 7.12 6.30 21.69
N VAL A 34 7.03 7.26 20.76
CA VAL A 34 7.45 7.05 19.38
C VAL A 34 8.98 7.05 19.37
N LEU A 35 9.57 5.97 18.88
CA LEU A 35 10.99 5.94 18.55
C LEU A 35 11.32 7.14 17.66
N PRO A 36 12.51 7.75 17.78
CA PRO A 36 12.87 8.87 16.93
C PRO A 36 12.66 8.47 15.47
N PRO A 37 12.03 9.33 14.65
CA PRO A 37 11.76 9.00 13.26
C PRO A 37 13.08 8.65 12.55
N ARG A 38 13.04 7.59 11.76
CA ARG A 38 14.22 7.13 11.01
C ARG A 38 14.76 8.30 10.16
N ARG A 39 16.08 8.51 10.19
CA ARG A 39 16.73 9.49 9.33
C ARG A 39 16.48 9.12 7.86
N MET A 40 15.66 9.92 7.19
CA MET A 40 15.46 9.83 5.74
C MET A 40 16.63 10.48 5.01
N TRP A 41 17.00 9.91 3.87
CA TRP A 41 18.01 10.51 3.00
C TRP A 41 17.53 11.87 2.46
N PRO A 42 18.42 12.84 2.20
CA PRO A 42 18.01 14.16 1.72
C PRO A 42 17.14 14.13 0.45
N LEU A 43 17.45 13.21 -0.48
CA LEU A 43 16.67 13.02 -1.71
C LEU A 43 15.27 12.47 -1.44
N GLU A 44 15.15 11.52 -0.52
CA GLU A 44 13.87 10.94 -0.13
C GLU A 44 13.00 11.97 0.59
N ARG A 45 13.61 12.77 1.49
CA ARG A 45 12.94 13.91 2.13
C ARG A 45 12.46 14.94 1.10
N PHE A 46 13.25 15.20 0.08
CA PHE A 46 12.87 16.09 -1.02
C PHE A 46 11.64 15.58 -1.75
N TRP A 47 11.66 14.34 -2.25
CA TRP A 47 10.51 13.77 -2.99
C TRP A 47 9.25 13.68 -2.13
N ASN A 48 9.37 13.29 -0.86
CA ASN A 48 8.25 13.25 0.09
C ASN A 48 7.62 14.63 0.29
N ASN A 49 8.44 15.68 0.39
CA ASN A 49 7.93 17.06 0.50
C ASN A 49 7.37 17.56 -0.84
N PHE A 50 8.06 17.29 -1.95
CA PHE A 50 7.67 17.74 -3.28
C PHE A 50 6.31 17.17 -3.69
N LEU A 51 6.05 15.90 -3.37
CA LEU A 51 4.81 15.20 -3.71
C LEU A 51 3.68 15.39 -2.69
N ARG A 52 3.95 16.04 -1.55
CA ARG A 52 3.00 16.20 -0.43
C ARG A 52 1.68 16.87 -0.83
N ASP A 53 1.74 17.88 -1.68
CA ASP A 53 0.57 18.68 -2.07
C ASP A 53 -0.35 17.99 -3.09
N ARG A 54 0.02 16.79 -3.57
CA ARG A 54 -0.73 16.02 -4.58
C ARG A 54 -1.16 16.81 -5.82
N ALA A 55 -0.40 17.83 -6.20
CA ALA A 55 -0.71 18.64 -7.37
C ALA A 55 -0.73 17.76 -8.64
N LEU A 56 -1.82 17.82 -9.40
CA LEU A 56 -2.09 16.91 -10.53
C LEU A 56 -0.95 16.88 -11.54
N TRP A 57 -0.31 18.03 -11.83
CA TRP A 57 0.81 18.12 -12.76
C TRP A 57 2.05 17.32 -12.32
N LYS A 58 2.25 17.12 -11.00
CA LYS A 58 3.36 16.34 -10.44
C LYS A 58 3.17 14.82 -10.65
N TYR A 59 1.92 14.40 -10.88
CA TYR A 59 1.53 13.00 -11.12
C TYR A 59 1.02 12.75 -12.54
N MET A 60 1.06 13.78 -13.39
CA MET A 60 0.40 13.72 -14.69
C MET A 60 1.18 12.81 -15.62
N THR A 61 0.55 11.71 -16.02
CA THR A 61 1.01 10.88 -17.11
C THR A 61 0.81 11.66 -18.40
N LYS A 62 1.91 12.18 -18.97
CA LYS A 62 1.84 12.90 -20.25
C LYS A 62 1.61 11.87 -21.36
N PRO A 63 0.58 12.02 -22.21
CA PRO A 63 0.44 11.16 -23.38
C PRO A 63 1.70 11.28 -24.23
N TYR A 64 2.19 10.15 -24.74
CA TYR A 64 3.43 10.07 -25.52
C TYR A 64 4.71 10.44 -24.75
N ALA A 65 4.71 10.44 -23.41
CA ALA A 65 5.95 10.60 -22.64
C ALA A 65 6.98 9.51 -22.96
N ILE A 66 6.48 8.30 -23.20
CA ILE A 66 7.26 7.13 -23.63
C ILE A 66 6.58 6.64 -24.90
N VAL A 67 7.29 6.71 -26.02
CA VAL A 67 6.84 6.16 -27.31
C VAL A 67 7.83 5.08 -27.71
N GLY A 68 7.34 3.85 -27.80
CA GLY A 68 8.08 2.72 -28.36
C GLY A 68 7.85 2.61 -29.87
N THR A 69 8.81 2.02 -30.58
CA THR A 69 8.57 1.57 -31.96
C THR A 69 7.65 0.36 -31.93
N LYS A 70 6.75 0.26 -32.92
CA LYS A 70 5.95 -0.94 -33.09
C LYS A 70 6.89 -2.14 -33.34
N PRO A 71 6.62 -3.31 -32.73
CA PRO A 71 7.45 -4.49 -32.95
C PRO A 71 7.41 -4.90 -34.43
N ARG A 72 8.49 -5.53 -34.91
CA ARG A 72 8.48 -6.16 -36.23
C ARG A 72 7.60 -7.39 -36.18
N ILE A 73 6.92 -7.64 -37.29
CA ILE A 73 5.89 -8.65 -37.40
C ILE A 73 6.20 -9.48 -38.64
N PHE A 74 6.17 -10.80 -38.52
CA PHE A 74 6.51 -11.76 -39.56
C PHE A 74 5.34 -12.72 -39.89
N PRO A 75 5.35 -13.33 -41.08
CA PRO A 75 4.42 -14.39 -41.44
C PRO A 75 4.45 -15.54 -40.42
N GLY A 76 3.28 -15.94 -39.93
CA GLY A 76 3.12 -16.95 -38.88
C GLY A 76 3.09 -16.40 -37.44
N ASP A 77 3.43 -15.13 -37.22
CA ASP A 77 3.27 -14.50 -35.89
C ASP A 77 1.79 -14.43 -35.49
N THR A 78 1.50 -14.52 -34.19
CA THR A 78 0.14 -14.36 -33.65
C THR A 78 0.04 -13.07 -32.85
N ILE A 79 -0.93 -12.22 -33.19
CA ILE A 79 -1.20 -10.99 -32.46
C ILE A 79 -1.98 -11.35 -31.18
N LEU A 80 -1.37 -11.18 -30.01
CA LEU A 80 -1.98 -11.55 -28.73
C LEU A 80 -3.30 -10.81 -28.43
N GLU A 81 -3.41 -9.56 -28.90
CA GLU A 81 -4.58 -8.70 -28.65
C GLU A 81 -5.81 -9.12 -29.48
N THR A 82 -5.60 -9.63 -30.70
CA THR A 82 -6.68 -9.99 -31.63
C THR A 82 -6.83 -11.51 -31.84
N GLY A 83 -5.81 -12.30 -31.50
CA GLY A 83 -5.74 -13.73 -31.80
C GLY A 83 -5.48 -14.05 -33.28
N GLU A 84 -5.25 -13.04 -34.12
CA GLU A 84 -5.03 -13.23 -35.56
C GLU A 84 -3.62 -13.75 -35.85
N VAL A 85 -3.54 -14.81 -36.66
CA VAL A 85 -2.27 -15.37 -37.16
C VAL A 85 -1.96 -14.75 -38.51
N ILE A 86 -0.72 -14.32 -38.69
CA ILE A 86 -0.32 -13.59 -39.88
C ILE A 86 -0.14 -14.55 -41.05
N PRO A 87 -0.76 -14.26 -42.21
CA PRO A 87 -0.69 -15.14 -43.36
C PRO A 87 0.75 -15.45 -43.77
N PRO A 88 1.05 -16.69 -44.18
CA PRO A 88 2.35 -17.04 -44.73
C PRO A 88 2.63 -16.22 -46.01
N MET A 89 3.91 -16.03 -46.33
CA MET A 89 4.29 -15.49 -47.65
C MET A 89 3.85 -16.46 -48.75
N ARG A 90 3.58 -15.92 -49.94
CA ARG A 90 3.32 -16.74 -51.13
C ARG A 90 4.54 -17.62 -51.42
N ASP A 91 4.27 -18.84 -51.88
CA ASP A 91 5.32 -19.79 -52.24
C ASP A 91 6.26 -19.18 -53.28
N PHE A 92 7.56 -19.23 -53.00
CA PHE A 92 8.57 -18.83 -53.97
C PHE A 92 8.83 -20.00 -54.91
N PRO A 93 8.88 -19.78 -56.24
CA PRO A 93 9.29 -20.84 -57.15
C PRO A 93 10.75 -21.22 -56.84
N ASP A 94 10.95 -22.39 -56.25
CA ASP A 94 12.26 -22.91 -55.92
C ASP A 94 13.04 -23.18 -57.21
N LYS A 95 14.24 -22.61 -57.32
CA LYS A 95 15.12 -22.75 -58.49
C LYS A 95 16.37 -23.57 -58.18
N HIS A 96 16.46 -24.18 -56.99
CA HIS A 96 17.58 -25.02 -56.61
C HIS A 96 17.28 -26.49 -56.92
N HIS A 97 17.63 -26.87 -58.15
CA HIS A 97 17.85 -28.26 -58.56
C HIS A 97 19.35 -28.58 -58.49
#